data_AF-A0A3D3SYC5-F1
#
_entry.id   AF-A0A3D3SYC5-F1
#
_cell.length_a   1.000
_cell.length_b   1.000
_cell.length_c   1.000
_cell.angle_alpha   90.00
_cell.angle_beta   90.00
_cell.angle_gamma   90.00
#
_symmetry.space_group_name_H-M   'P 1'
#
loop_
_entity.id
_entity.type
_entity.pdbx_description
1 polymer ?
#
loop_
_entity_poly.entity_id
_entity_poly.type
_entity_poly.pdbx_seq_one_letter_code
_entity_poly.pdbx_strand_id
1 'polypeptide(L)'
;YSVNPVNLLCTEDQMRYIIEHSEAHAFIVSQEWQARARALLKDRPAMALLVMDPHQLAMPIIEKAGKGLVRGPHPKELALLMYTSGTTG
;
A
#
# COMPACT_ATOMS: atom_id res chain seq x y z
N TYR A 1 9.16 -3.52 -7.45
CA TYR A 1 8.00 -3.37 -6.54
C TYR A 1 6.96 -2.52 -7.24
N SER A 2 5.68 -2.87 -7.11
CA SER A 2 4.56 -2.07 -7.58
C SER A 2 3.89 -1.35 -6.41
N VAL A 3 3.31 -0.18 -6.67
CA VAL A 3 2.49 0.55 -5.70
C VAL A 3 1.02 0.47 -6.13
N ASN A 4 0.12 0.37 -5.16
CA ASN A 4 -1.32 0.40 -5.38
C ASN A 4 -1.96 1.50 -4.51
N PRO A 5 -2.19 2.71 -5.04
CA PRO A 5 -2.86 3.76 -4.30
C PRO A 5 -4.34 3.40 -4.10
N VAL A 6 -4.79 3.44 -2.86
CA VAL A 6 -6.20 3.21 -2.51
C VAL A 6 -6.90 4.55 -2.33
N ASN A 7 -8.02 4.74 -3.02
CA ASN A 7 -8.84 5.95 -2.88
C ASN A 7 -9.48 5.98 -1.49
N LEU A 8 -9.26 7.06 -0.73
CA LEU A 8 -9.86 7.22 0.61
C LEU A 8 -11.39 7.34 0.58
N LEU A 9 -11.97 7.70 -0.58
CA LEU A 9 -13.41 7.78 -0.79
C LEU A 9 -14.03 6.44 -1.19
N CYS A 10 -13.25 5.37 -1.36
CA CYS A 10 -13.82 4.08 -1.69
C CYS A 10 -14.63 3.52 -0.52
N THR A 11 -15.66 2.73 -0.83
CA THR A 11 -16.42 2.02 0.19
C THR A 11 -15.52 1.00 0.90
N GLU A 12 -15.96 0.52 2.06
CA GLU A 12 -15.20 -0.49 2.80
C GLU A 12 -15.10 -1.81 2.04
N ASP A 13 -16.12 -2.17 1.27
CA ASP A 13 -16.12 -3.38 0.43
C ASP A 13 -15.19 -3.23 -0.77
N GLN A 14 -15.17 -2.05 -1.40
CA GLN A 14 -14.17 -1.73 -2.44
C GLN A 14 -12.75 -1.82 -1.86
N MET A 15 -12.52 -1.29 -0.65
CA MET A 15 -11.22 -1.36 0.00
C MET A 15 -10.80 -2.80 0.29
N ARG A 16 -11.72 -3.63 0.82
CA ARG A 16 -11.48 -5.05 1.04
C ARG A 16 -11.12 -5.78 -0.25
N TYR A 17 -11.89 -5.55 -1.31
CA TYR A 17 -11.62 -6.13 -2.63
C TYR A 17 -10.23 -5.75 -3.14
N ILE A 18 -9.88 -4.47 -3.08
CA ILE A 18 -8.55 -3.98 -3.52
C ILE A 18 -7.44 -4.63 -2.71
N ILE A 19 -7.56 -4.68 -1.39
CA ILE A 19 -6.56 -5.28 -0.50
C ILE A 19 -6.38 -6.77 -0.84
N GLU A 20 -7.48 -7.48 -1.06
CA GLU A 20 -7.47 -8.92 -1.40
C GLU A 20 -6.84 -9.20 -2.76
N HIS A 21 -7.32 -8.51 -3.80
CA HIS A 21 -6.89 -8.74 -5.17
C HIS A 21 -5.46 -8.22 -5.42
N SER A 22 -4.98 -7.24 -4.66
CA SER A 22 -3.65 -6.66 -4.90
C SER A 22 -2.47 -7.58 -4.57
N GLU A 23 -2.70 -8.65 -3.78
CA GLU A 23 -1.64 -9.52 -3.23
C GLU A 23 -0.49 -8.71 -2.62
N ALA A 24 -0.81 -7.55 -2.05
CA ALA A 24 0.18 -6.64 -1.50
C ALA A 24 0.88 -7.26 -0.29
N HIS A 25 2.19 -7.01 -0.17
CA HIS A 25 2.97 -7.47 0.99
C HIS A 25 2.93 -6.45 2.13
N ALA A 26 2.60 -5.20 1.85
CA ALA A 26 2.53 -4.13 2.83
C ALA A 26 1.36 -3.18 2.52
N PHE A 27 0.71 -2.71 3.59
CA PHE A 27 -0.30 -1.67 3.54
C PHE A 27 0.18 -0.47 4.35
N ILE A 28 0.32 0.67 3.67
CA ILE A 28 0.91 1.89 4.25
C ILE A 28 -0.21 2.90 4.50
N VAL A 29 -0.33 3.38 5.73
CA VAL A 29 -1.39 4.31 6.14
C VAL A 29 -0.86 5.40 7.06
N SER A 30 -1.59 6.52 7.17
CA SER A 30 -1.35 7.53 8.19
C SER A 30 -1.81 7.05 9.58
N GLN A 31 -1.35 7.73 10.64
CA GLN A 31 -1.70 7.39 12.03
C GLN A 31 -3.22 7.36 12.27
N GLU A 32 -3.96 8.31 11.68
CA GLU A 32 -5.42 8.41 11.80
C GLU A 32 -6.16 7.17 11.24
N TRP A 33 -5.54 6.44 10.31
CA TRP A 33 -6.11 5.25 9.66
C TRP A 33 -5.70 3.94 10.34
N GLN A 34 -4.78 3.98 11.31
CA GLN A 34 -4.20 2.79 11.92
C GLN A 34 -5.26 1.82 12.48
N ALA A 35 -6.24 2.32 13.23
CA ALA A 35 -7.27 1.46 13.83
C ALA A 35 -8.11 0.75 12.76
N ARG A 36 -8.55 1.50 11.74
CA ARG A 36 -9.33 0.96 10.62
C ARG A 36 -8.52 -0.03 9.79
N ALA A 37 -7.25 0.27 9.51
CA ALA A 37 -6.35 -0.62 8.79
C ALA A 37 -6.10 -1.94 9.54
N ARG A 38 -5.93 -1.90 10.87
CA ARG A 38 -5.83 -3.12 11.69
C ARG A 38 -7.07 -4.00 11.60
N ALA A 39 -8.25 -3.40 11.58
CA ALA A 39 -9.50 -4.15 11.42
C ALA A 39 -9.59 -4.81 10.03
N LEU A 40 -9.24 -4.08 8.96
CA LEU A 40 -9.25 -4.58 7.58
C LEU A 40 -8.26 -5.73 7.34
N LEU A 41 -7.13 -5.72 8.05
CA LEU A 41 -6.08 -6.72 7.92
C LEU A 41 -6.17 -7.86 8.94
N LYS A 42 -7.21 -7.90 9.78
CA LYS A 42 -7.38 -8.92 10.82
C LYS A 42 -7.26 -10.34 10.28
N ASP A 43 -7.83 -10.59 9.10
CA ASP A 43 -7.84 -11.90 8.44
C ASP A 43 -6.69 -12.07 7.42
N ARG A 44 -5.71 -11.15 7.42
CA ARG A 44 -4.59 -11.10 6.46
C ARG A 44 -3.24 -10.90 7.19
N PRO A 45 -2.81 -11.84 8.06
CA PRO A 45 -1.61 -11.68 8.89
C PRO A 45 -0.30 -11.62 8.10
N ALA A 46 -0.31 -12.07 6.83
CA ALA A 46 0.87 -12.01 5.96
C ALA A 46 1.15 -10.60 5.41
N MET A 47 0.17 -9.69 5.42
CA MET A 47 0.34 -8.32 4.93
C MET A 47 0.84 -7.41 6.07
N ALA A 48 2.01 -6.80 5.89
CA ALA A 48 2.58 -5.90 6.88
C ALA A 48 1.81 -4.57 6.94
N LEU A 49 1.36 -4.16 8.12
CA LEU A 49 0.82 -2.81 8.33
C LEU A 49 1.94 -1.84 8.68
N LEU A 50 2.17 -0.85 7.82
CA LEU A 50 3.12 0.25 8.04
C LEU A 50 2.35 1.53 8.33
N VAL A 51 2.54 2.08 9.52
CA VAL A 51 1.97 3.37 9.91
C VAL A 51 3.05 4.43 9.71
N MET A 52 2.76 5.43 8.90
CA MET A 52 3.67 6.52 8.57
C MET A 52 3.07 7.86 8.98
N ASP A 53 3.92 8.77 9.45
CA ASP A 53 3.56 10.17 9.61
C ASP A 53 3.82 10.89 8.28
N PRO A 54 2.80 11.45 7.60
CA PRO A 54 2.99 12.15 6.33
C PRO A 54 3.84 13.42 6.46
N HIS A 55 3.99 13.96 7.68
CA HIS A 55 4.80 15.14 7.96
C HIS A 55 6.23 14.80 8.42
N GLN A 56 6.51 13.53 8.72
CA GLN A 56 7.83 13.07 9.17
C GLN A 56 8.41 12.02 8.22
N LEU A 57 8.84 12.49 7.04
CA LEU A 57 9.37 11.64 5.97
C LEU A 57 10.78 11.08 6.23
N ALA A 58 11.51 11.66 7.18
CA ALA A 58 12.85 11.21 7.56
C ALA A 58 12.74 9.94 8.42
N MET A 59 12.76 8.78 7.76
CA MET A 59 12.84 7.49 8.42
C MET A 59 14.21 6.84 8.16
N PRO A 60 14.93 6.40 9.22
CA PRO A 60 16.23 5.73 9.06
C PRO A 60 16.21 4.54 8.11
N ILE A 61 15.06 3.84 8.00
CA ILE A 61 14.89 2.72 7.09
C ILE A 61 14.85 3.14 5.62
N ILE A 62 14.29 4.30 5.30
CA ILE A 62 14.26 4.85 3.94
C ILE A 62 15.67 5.28 3.53
N GLU A 63 16.40 5.96 4.43
CA GLU A 63 17.79 6.35 4.17
C GLU A 63 18.71 5.15 3.93
N LYS A 64 18.52 4.07 4.70
CA LYS A 64 19.28 2.82 4.52
C LYS A 64 18.90 2.11 3.20
N ALA A 65 17.61 2.08 2.85
CA ALA A 65 17.14 1.45 1.61
C ALA A 65 17.66 2.18 0.36
N GLY A 66 17.69 3.51 0.37
CA GLY A 66 18.16 4.33 -0.76
C GLY A 66 19.61 4.04 -1.15
N LYS A 67 20.47 3.67 -0.18
CA LYS A 67 21.88 3.34 -0.42
C LYS A 67 22.10 1.94 -1.00
N GLY A 68 21.08 1.07 -0.97
CA GLY A 68 21.13 -0.31 -1.45
C GLY A 68 20.56 -0.53 -2.86
N LEU A 69 20.10 0.51 -3.54
CA LEU A 69 19.56 0.42 -4.90
C LEU A 69 20.70 0.32 -5.92
N VAL A 70 21.15 -0.90 -6.20
CA VAL A 70 22.28 -1.17 -7.12
C VAL A 70 21.83 -1.25 -8.59
N ARG A 71 20.54 -1.49 -8.85
CA ARG A 71 19.98 -1.64 -10.21
C ARG A 71 18.58 -1.03 -10.27
N GLY A 72 18.32 -0.25 -11.32
CA GLY A 72 16.98 0.29 -11.59
C GLY A 72 16.01 -0.80 -12.08
N PRO A 73 14.69 -0.58 -11.96
CA PRO A 73 13.68 -1.52 -12.44
C PRO A 73 13.75 -1.67 -13.96
N HIS A 74 13.40 -2.85 -14.47
CA HIS A 74 13.27 -3.06 -15.91
C HIS A 74 12.03 -2.30 -16.45
N PRO A 75 12.06 -1.70 -17.66
CA PRO A 75 10.93 -0.90 -18.17
C PRO A 75 9.59 -1.63 -18.32
N LYS A 76 9.62 -2.97 -18.35
CA LYS A 76 8.42 -3.82 -18.42
C LYS A 76 7.95 -4.35 -17.06
N GLU A 77 8.63 -4.02 -15.97
CA GLU A 77 8.17 -4.37 -14.63
C GLU A 77 6.95 -3.55 -14.23
N LEU A 78 6.00 -4.18 -13.55
CA LEU A 78 4.85 -3.48 -13.00
C LEU A 78 5.32 -2.48 -11.92
N ALA A 79 5.07 -1.19 -12.16
CA ALA A 79 5.40 -0.12 -11.22
C ALA A 79 4.18 0.38 -10.44
N LEU A 80 3.00 0.40 -11.08
CA LEU A 80 1.78 0.98 -10.53
C LEU A 80 0.58 0.14 -10.93
N LEU A 81 -0.21 -0.27 -9.95
CA LEU A 81 -1.52 -0.90 -10.13
C LEU A 81 -2.58 0.09 -9.68
N MET A 82 -3.54 0.43 -10.53
CA MET A 82 -4.63 1.33 -10.17
C MET A 82 -5.98 0.64 -10.39
N TYR A 83 -6.82 0.67 -9.36
CA TYR A 83 -8.20 0.22 -9.44
C TYR A 83 -9.07 1.41 -9.85
N THR A 84 -9.69 1.30 -11.01
CA THR A 84 -10.67 2.27 -11.50
C THR A 84 -12.07 1.81 -11.12
N SER A 85 -13.04 2.73 -11.12
CA SER A 85 -14.39 2.47 -10.58
C SER A 85 -15.19 1.39 -11.32
N GLY A 86 -14.70 0.88 -12.45
CA GLY A 86 -15.42 -0.08 -13.30
C GLY A 86 -16.70 0.51 -13.86
N THR A 87 -16.91 0.46 -15.18
CA THR A 87 -18.18 0.91 -15.76
C THR A 87 -19.29 -0.15 -15.67
N THR A 88 -18.95 -1.37 -15.27
CA THR A 88 -19.86 -2.51 -15.07
C THR A 88 -19.31 -3.35 -13.92
N GLY A 89 -20.01 -3.33 -12.77
CA GLY A 89 -19.67 -4.13 -11.58
C GLY A 89 -20.09 -5.58 -11.71
#